data_AF-A0A366I099-F1
#
_entry.id   AF-A0A366I099-F1
#
_cell.length_a   1.000
_cell.length_b   1.000
_cell.length_c   1.000
_cell.angle_alpha   90.00
_cell.angle_beta   90.00
_cell.angle_gamma   90.00
#
_symmetry.space_group_name_H-M   'P 1'
#
loop_
_entity.id
_entity.type
_entity.pdbx_description
1 polymer ?
#
loop_
_entity_poly.entity_id
_entity_poly.type
_entity_poly.pdbx_seq_one_letter_code
_entity_poly.pdbx_strand_id
1 'polypeptide(L)'
;MANTDELRYIQAFSRIIGVKEDDAIEYAQRKGLNSLVDNATQLLSTPAQREKHQAFLDLYRMSSGINTRNPIINSPEAASDFFHSVMDKIYDKEAFVVAFLNTKNRVIDHEVVSVGTINSSLVHPREVFRNAIINKANSVILCHNHPSGDLTPSKEDINITERLRETGNLLGIRVLDHLIINGINQNELYSFKAKGVLEATEVYNITSSVRNEDANYDFTKGTKAQSMDFNVPIQEHTYPLPDPDISISDRNSYGYLDDGMLPLSRERAAELFEQDLTVYLLYEDDTESMAFDREDIDNHSGIFGIQRTDWIALQNYEAMKDKEKTSVWELEQRFLETPNNSFAIYQLKNGEELRDYRFEGLERLQNSGLSVDHDNYELIYTAPITDFNGNQNHTLNKLYEQFNINHPTDFRGHSISVSDIIALKVNGIVSSYYVDSFGFKEQSHFLPAHNYLETAEKSVEQNYNQLDGIINNKPTVTELEQSIKGERKEKKTSVVEKLKTKPFIEKDKQKRIPQIGTEKER
;
A
#
# COMPACT_ATOMS: atom_id res chain seq x y z
N MET A 1 -43.60 -18.45 9.87
CA MET A 1 -44.49 -17.54 10.62
C MET A 1 -43.58 -16.59 11.38
N ALA A 2 -43.67 -15.28 11.13
CA ALA A 2 -42.83 -14.28 11.80
C ALA A 2 -43.08 -14.30 13.32
N ASN A 3 -42.02 -14.06 14.09
CA ASN A 3 -42.11 -14.00 15.55
C ASN A 3 -43.03 -12.82 15.96
N THR A 4 -43.72 -12.91 17.10
CA THR A 4 -44.73 -11.93 17.55
C THR A 4 -44.15 -10.51 17.65
N ASP A 5 -42.86 -10.41 17.98
CA ASP A 5 -42.14 -9.14 18.09
C ASP A 5 -41.72 -8.56 16.74
N GLU A 6 -41.39 -9.42 15.76
CA GLU A 6 -41.10 -8.99 14.38
C GLU A 6 -42.34 -8.40 13.72
N LEU A 7 -43.50 -9.03 13.93
CA LEU A 7 -44.76 -8.54 13.40
C LEU A 7 -45.13 -7.17 14.00
N ARG A 8 -44.91 -7.00 15.32
CA ARG A 8 -45.09 -5.71 15.99
C ARG A 8 -44.15 -4.64 15.46
N TYR A 9 -42.92 -5.01 15.15
CA TYR A 9 -41.94 -4.11 14.56
C TYR A 9 -42.38 -3.64 13.16
N ILE A 10 -42.78 -4.57 12.29
CA ILE A 10 -43.26 -4.26 10.94
C ILE A 10 -44.52 -3.37 10.99
N GLN A 11 -45.42 -3.64 11.93
CA GLN A 11 -46.61 -2.82 12.19
C GLN A 11 -46.27 -1.40 12.61
N ALA A 12 -45.32 -1.24 13.53
CA ALA A 12 -44.87 0.07 14.00
C ALA A 12 -44.23 0.86 12.86
N PHE A 13 -43.33 0.23 12.10
CA PHE A 13 -42.71 0.82 10.91
C PHE A 13 -43.78 1.28 9.92
N SER A 14 -44.74 0.43 9.60
CA SER A 14 -45.81 0.73 8.63
C SER A 14 -46.62 1.96 9.01
N ARG A 15 -46.95 2.11 10.30
CA ARG A 15 -47.70 3.26 10.83
C ARG A 15 -46.88 4.55 10.83
N ILE A 16 -45.61 4.49 11.20
CA ILE A 16 -44.73 5.67 11.27
C ILE A 16 -44.45 6.20 9.88
N ILE A 17 -44.06 5.32 8.95
CA ILE A 17 -43.71 5.70 7.58
C ILE A 17 -44.95 5.98 6.74
N GLY A 18 -46.08 5.33 7.03
CA GLY A 18 -47.34 5.46 6.30
C GLY A 18 -47.39 4.58 5.05
N VAL A 19 -46.85 3.36 5.14
CA VAL A 19 -46.91 2.32 4.10
C VAL A 19 -47.95 1.27 4.48
N LYS A 20 -48.51 0.54 3.51
CA LYS A 20 -49.46 -0.53 3.83
C LYS A 20 -48.73 -1.66 4.55
N GLU A 21 -49.38 -2.16 5.59
CA GLU A 21 -48.82 -3.22 6.43
C GLU A 21 -48.55 -4.50 5.63
N ASP A 22 -49.45 -4.87 4.73
CA ASP A 22 -49.29 -6.03 3.85
C ASP A 22 -48.04 -5.90 2.96
N ASP A 23 -47.81 -4.72 2.38
CA ASP A 23 -46.64 -4.44 1.54
C ASP A 23 -45.33 -4.50 2.36
N ALA A 24 -45.35 -3.98 3.59
CA ALA A 24 -44.19 -4.01 4.49
C ALA A 24 -43.88 -5.43 5.00
N ILE A 25 -44.91 -6.24 5.27
CA ILE A 25 -44.78 -7.65 5.63
C ILE A 25 -44.18 -8.43 4.46
N GLU A 26 -44.72 -8.26 3.25
CA GLU A 26 -44.21 -8.93 2.05
C GLU A 26 -42.75 -8.53 1.79
N TYR A 27 -42.43 -7.24 1.95
CA TYR A 27 -41.08 -6.73 1.79
C TYR A 27 -40.11 -7.34 2.81
N ALA A 28 -40.48 -7.36 4.10
CA ALA A 28 -39.68 -7.96 5.16
C ALA A 28 -39.49 -9.47 4.96
N GLN A 29 -40.52 -10.18 4.50
CA GLN A 29 -40.41 -11.61 4.18
C GLN A 29 -39.47 -11.87 3.00
N ARG A 30 -39.42 -10.97 2.01
CA ARG A 30 -38.59 -11.12 0.82
C ARG A 30 -37.14 -10.65 1.01
N LYS A 31 -36.92 -9.57 1.78
CA LYS A 31 -35.64 -8.87 1.89
C LYS A 31 -35.04 -8.89 3.31
N GLY A 32 -35.75 -9.47 4.29
CA GLY A 32 -35.35 -9.48 5.69
C GLY A 32 -35.81 -8.24 6.45
N LEU A 33 -35.94 -8.37 7.77
CA LEU A 33 -36.46 -7.33 8.66
C LEU A 33 -35.60 -6.05 8.65
N ASN A 34 -34.27 -6.21 8.67
CA ASN A 34 -33.32 -5.08 8.69
C ASN A 34 -33.43 -4.21 7.42
N SER A 35 -33.85 -4.81 6.30
CA SER A 35 -34.04 -4.07 5.04
C SER A 35 -35.19 -3.04 5.11
N LEU A 36 -36.13 -3.16 6.06
CA LEU A 36 -37.12 -2.10 6.30
C LEU A 36 -36.48 -0.84 6.89
N VAL A 37 -35.41 -0.99 7.67
CA VAL A 37 -34.67 0.13 8.24
C VAL A 37 -33.75 0.70 7.18
N ASP A 38 -32.86 -0.13 6.65
CA ASP A 38 -31.70 0.34 5.90
C ASP A 38 -32.01 0.66 4.44
N ASN A 39 -33.00 0.01 3.84
CA ASN A 39 -33.25 0.08 2.40
C ASN A 39 -34.72 -0.12 2.04
N ALA A 40 -35.61 0.71 2.61
CA ALA A 40 -37.03 0.66 2.30
C ALA A 40 -37.43 1.42 1.04
N THR A 41 -36.50 1.97 0.27
CA THR A 41 -36.76 2.91 -0.85
C THR A 41 -37.77 2.39 -1.88
N GLN A 42 -37.81 1.08 -2.10
CA GLN A 42 -38.75 0.41 -3.02
C GLN A 42 -40.20 0.37 -2.49
N LEU A 43 -40.38 0.54 -1.18
CA LEU A 43 -41.65 0.59 -0.47
C LEU A 43 -42.22 2.02 -0.42
N LEU A 44 -41.39 3.04 -0.63
CA LEU A 44 -41.72 4.45 -0.43
C LEU A 44 -42.20 5.07 -1.75
N SER A 45 -43.53 5.14 -1.92
CA SER A 45 -44.14 5.65 -3.15
C SER A 45 -44.24 7.19 -3.21
N THR A 46 -44.10 7.88 -2.07
CA THR A 46 -44.32 9.33 -1.97
C THR A 46 -43.12 10.07 -1.37
N PRO A 47 -42.92 11.37 -1.69
CA PRO A 47 -41.90 12.20 -1.05
C PRO A 47 -42.03 12.25 0.48
N ALA A 48 -43.26 12.35 0.99
CA ALA A 48 -43.52 12.38 2.43
C ALA A 48 -43.14 11.07 3.15
N GLN A 49 -43.32 9.91 2.50
CA GLN A 49 -42.85 8.63 3.05
C GLN A 49 -41.32 8.55 3.08
N ARG A 50 -40.64 9.11 2.08
CA ARG A 50 -39.17 9.20 2.03
C ARG A 50 -38.61 10.10 3.13
N GLU A 51 -39.22 11.26 3.34
CA GLU A 51 -38.84 12.18 4.43
C GLU A 51 -39.07 11.55 5.81
N LYS A 52 -40.20 10.86 6.01
CA LYS A 52 -40.47 10.12 7.25
C LYS A 52 -39.53 8.95 7.48
N HIS A 53 -39.13 8.24 6.42
CA HIS A 53 -38.15 7.16 6.50
C HIS A 53 -36.77 7.70 6.82
N GLN A 54 -36.39 8.83 6.23
CA GLN A 54 -35.15 9.54 6.58
C GLN A 54 -35.16 9.99 8.04
N ALA A 55 -36.23 10.63 8.52
CA ALA A 55 -36.36 11.03 9.91
C ALA A 55 -36.39 9.82 10.88
N PHE A 56 -36.99 8.70 10.47
CA PHE A 56 -36.95 7.45 11.21
C PHE A 56 -35.53 6.88 11.27
N LEU A 57 -34.78 6.92 10.17
CA LEU A 57 -33.37 6.52 10.11
C LEU A 57 -32.50 7.41 10.98
N ASP A 58 -32.70 8.71 10.93
CA ASP A 58 -31.97 9.68 11.75
C ASP A 58 -32.30 9.44 13.22
N LEU A 59 -33.56 9.24 13.58
CA LEU A 59 -33.95 8.89 14.95
C LEU A 59 -33.41 7.51 15.36
N TYR A 60 -33.41 6.52 14.48
CA TYR A 60 -32.86 5.19 14.75
C TYR A 60 -31.36 5.29 15.03
N ARG A 61 -30.61 5.96 14.16
CA ARG A 61 -29.17 6.25 14.35
C ARG A 61 -28.89 7.10 15.57
N MET A 62 -29.70 8.12 15.83
CA MET A 62 -29.62 8.95 17.02
C MET A 62 -29.97 8.15 18.26
N SER A 63 -30.93 7.21 18.22
CA SER A 63 -31.27 6.33 19.35
C SER A 63 -30.18 5.30 19.61
N SER A 64 -29.51 4.82 18.56
CA SER A 64 -28.27 4.05 18.66
C SER A 64 -27.14 4.90 19.28
N GLY A 65 -27.11 6.21 19.01
CA GLY A 65 -26.18 7.19 19.59
C GLY A 65 -26.55 7.72 20.99
N ILE A 66 -27.82 7.68 21.39
CA ILE A 66 -28.34 8.09 22.71
C ILE A 66 -27.95 7.04 23.78
N ASN A 67 -27.38 5.90 23.38
CA ASN A 67 -26.53 5.11 24.26
C ASN A 67 -25.21 5.83 24.54
N THR A 68 -25.26 6.89 25.35
CA THR A 68 -24.13 7.44 26.12
C THR A 68 -23.61 6.46 27.18
N ARG A 69 -23.68 5.14 26.91
CA ARG A 69 -23.25 4.03 27.77
C ARG A 69 -22.28 3.07 27.09
N ASN A 70 -22.13 3.13 25.77
CA ASN A 70 -21.16 2.25 25.11
C ASN A 70 -19.74 2.70 25.47
N PRO A 71 -18.90 1.79 26.00
CA PRO A 71 -17.60 2.16 26.53
C PRO A 71 -16.67 2.65 25.40
N ILE A 72 -15.79 3.57 25.76
CA ILE A 72 -14.61 3.87 24.95
C ILE A 72 -13.56 2.85 25.34
N ILE A 73 -13.06 2.12 24.34
CA ILE A 73 -12.07 1.07 24.54
C ILE A 73 -10.67 1.65 24.29
N ASN A 74 -9.94 1.91 25.36
CA ASN A 74 -8.59 2.48 25.33
C ASN A 74 -7.54 1.60 26.04
N SER A 75 -7.93 0.40 26.49
CA SER A 75 -7.02 -0.59 27.06
C SER A 75 -7.60 -2.01 26.91
N PRO A 76 -6.75 -3.06 26.98
CA PRO A 76 -7.20 -4.45 27.01
C PRO A 76 -8.19 -4.76 28.15
N GLU A 77 -8.04 -4.10 29.29
CA GLU A 77 -8.93 -4.27 30.45
C GLU A 77 -10.31 -3.70 30.16
N ALA A 78 -10.40 -2.49 29.59
CA ALA A 78 -11.67 -1.90 29.19
C ALA A 78 -12.39 -2.75 28.12
N ALA A 79 -11.63 -3.33 27.20
CA ALA A 79 -12.14 -4.28 26.21
C ALA A 79 -12.64 -5.56 26.89
N SER A 80 -11.87 -6.14 27.82
CA SER A 80 -12.24 -7.34 28.57
C SER A 80 -13.54 -7.15 29.35
N ASP A 81 -13.67 -6.03 30.07
CA ASP A 81 -14.88 -5.67 30.81
C ASP A 81 -16.11 -5.61 29.90
N PHE A 82 -15.94 -4.98 28.73
CA PHE A 82 -16.99 -4.95 27.71
C PHE A 82 -17.38 -6.36 27.24
N PHE A 83 -16.41 -7.19 26.87
CA PHE A 83 -16.66 -8.55 26.37
C PHE A 83 -17.24 -9.48 27.44
N HIS A 84 -16.87 -9.34 28.70
CA HIS A 84 -17.52 -10.03 29.82
C HIS A 84 -18.99 -9.64 29.94
N SER A 85 -19.33 -8.36 29.79
CA SER A 85 -20.72 -7.91 29.83
C SER A 85 -21.56 -8.47 28.68
N VAL A 86 -20.95 -8.67 27.51
CA VAL A 86 -21.58 -9.26 26.33
C VAL A 86 -21.77 -10.78 26.47
N MET A 87 -20.77 -11.46 27.02
CA MET A 87 -20.73 -12.93 27.12
C MET A 87 -21.29 -13.50 28.42
N ASP A 88 -21.87 -12.68 29.30
CA ASP A 88 -22.41 -13.06 30.62
C ASP A 88 -23.36 -14.28 30.60
N LYS A 89 -24.05 -14.53 29.48
CA LYS A 89 -25.02 -15.65 29.34
C LYS A 89 -24.48 -16.87 28.60
N ILE A 90 -23.24 -16.81 28.10
CA ILE A 90 -22.65 -17.86 27.25
C ILE A 90 -21.23 -18.25 27.67
N TYR A 91 -20.80 -17.87 28.88
CA TYR A 91 -19.46 -18.12 29.42
C TYR A 91 -19.10 -19.62 29.54
N ASP A 92 -20.10 -20.50 29.60
CA ASP A 92 -19.96 -21.95 29.70
C ASP A 92 -19.56 -22.61 28.37
N LYS A 93 -19.66 -21.86 27.27
CA LYS A 93 -19.27 -22.28 25.92
C LYS A 93 -18.20 -21.35 25.40
N GLU A 94 -17.31 -21.90 24.62
CA GLU A 94 -16.36 -21.10 23.86
C GLU A 94 -17.14 -20.29 22.82
N ALA A 95 -16.84 -19.00 22.69
CA ALA A 95 -17.55 -18.08 21.81
C ALA A 95 -16.56 -17.09 21.22
N PHE A 96 -16.80 -16.68 19.97
CA PHE A 96 -16.02 -15.66 19.28
C PHE A 96 -16.90 -14.45 19.03
N VAL A 97 -16.48 -13.31 19.57
CA VAL A 97 -17.24 -12.05 19.58
C VAL A 97 -16.38 -10.95 18.98
N VAL A 98 -17.02 -10.06 18.23
CA VAL A 98 -16.36 -8.90 17.60
C VAL A 98 -17.04 -7.64 18.07
N ALA A 99 -16.26 -6.66 18.51
CA ALA A 99 -16.71 -5.30 18.79
C ALA A 99 -16.37 -4.39 17.62
N PHE A 100 -17.35 -3.61 17.16
CA PHE A 100 -17.21 -2.63 16.09
C PHE A 100 -17.01 -1.24 16.70
N LEU A 101 -15.95 -0.54 16.32
CA LEU A 101 -15.56 0.72 16.95
C LEU A 101 -15.62 1.89 15.98
N ASN A 102 -15.93 3.08 16.50
CA ASN A 102 -15.78 4.33 15.75
C ASN A 102 -14.35 4.90 15.86
N THR A 103 -14.10 6.05 15.25
CA THR A 103 -12.80 6.75 15.26
C THR A 103 -12.30 7.11 16.66
N LYS A 104 -13.20 7.27 17.63
CA LYS A 104 -12.88 7.54 19.05
C LYS A 104 -12.78 6.26 19.89
N ASN A 105 -12.62 5.09 19.24
CA ASN A 105 -12.64 3.75 19.84
C ASN A 105 -13.86 3.47 20.72
N ARG A 106 -14.98 4.15 20.48
CA ARG A 106 -16.23 3.85 21.17
C ARG A 106 -16.92 2.69 20.47
N VAL A 107 -17.43 1.74 21.26
CA VAL A 107 -18.21 0.63 20.72
C VAL A 107 -19.49 1.17 20.05
N ILE A 108 -19.62 0.92 18.76
CA ILE A 108 -20.82 1.20 17.98
C ILE A 108 -21.81 0.05 18.20
N ASP A 109 -21.33 -1.18 17.98
CA ASP A 109 -22.11 -2.41 18.10
C ASP A 109 -21.18 -3.61 18.32
N HIS A 110 -21.74 -4.81 18.53
CA HIS A 110 -20.98 -6.05 18.65
C HIS A 110 -21.74 -7.23 18.03
N GLU A 111 -21.02 -8.29 17.71
CA GLU A 111 -21.60 -9.52 17.17
C GLU A 111 -20.94 -10.77 17.75
N VAL A 112 -21.77 -11.75 18.08
CA VAL A 112 -21.33 -13.12 18.40
C VAL A 112 -21.26 -13.92 17.09
N VAL A 113 -20.04 -14.11 16.58
CA VAL A 113 -19.77 -14.74 15.29
C VAL A 113 -19.83 -16.26 15.36
N SER A 114 -19.40 -16.84 16.49
CA SER A 114 -19.44 -18.29 16.72
C SER A 114 -19.71 -18.60 18.20
N VAL A 115 -20.43 -19.71 18.45
CA VAL A 115 -20.65 -20.28 19.79
C VAL A 115 -20.46 -21.79 19.71
N GLY A 116 -19.63 -22.35 20.58
CA GLY A 116 -19.11 -23.72 20.51
C GLY A 116 -17.61 -23.73 20.26
N THR A 117 -17.06 -24.89 19.89
CA THR A 117 -15.63 -25.04 19.62
C THR A 117 -15.13 -24.04 18.56
N ILE A 118 -14.06 -23.30 18.85
CA ILE A 118 -13.38 -22.42 17.88
C ILE A 118 -12.52 -23.27 16.95
N ASN A 119 -13.17 -23.88 15.95
CA ASN A 119 -12.45 -24.38 14.78
C ASN A 119 -12.28 -23.22 13.80
N SER A 120 -11.10 -23.12 13.17
CA SER A 120 -10.78 -22.11 12.14
C SER A 120 -11.72 -22.09 10.93
N SER A 121 -12.55 -23.13 10.76
CA SER A 121 -13.60 -23.20 9.74
C SER A 121 -14.89 -22.45 10.09
N LEU A 122 -15.14 -22.16 11.38
CA LEU A 122 -16.38 -21.54 11.87
C LEU A 122 -16.33 -20.02 11.88
N VAL A 123 -15.15 -19.41 12.11
CA VAL A 123 -14.97 -17.96 12.03
C VAL A 123 -14.39 -17.62 10.66
N HIS A 124 -15.21 -17.08 9.77
CA HIS A 124 -14.78 -16.68 8.44
C HIS A 124 -14.65 -15.15 8.35
N PRO A 125 -13.58 -14.58 7.74
CA PRO A 125 -13.41 -13.13 7.65
C PRO A 125 -14.61 -12.40 7.05
N ARG A 126 -15.29 -13.01 6.07
CA ARG A 126 -16.53 -12.47 5.49
C ARG A 126 -17.62 -12.18 6.53
N GLU A 127 -17.78 -13.04 7.54
CA GLU A 127 -18.84 -12.88 8.55
C GLU A 127 -18.47 -11.74 9.51
N VAL A 128 -17.19 -11.70 9.92
CA VAL A 128 -16.64 -10.64 10.78
C VAL A 128 -16.75 -9.25 10.11
N PHE A 129 -16.23 -9.13 8.89
CA PHE A 129 -16.10 -7.83 8.24
C PHE A 129 -17.37 -7.36 7.54
N ARG A 130 -18.30 -8.25 7.18
CA ARG A 130 -19.61 -7.85 6.63
C ARG A 130 -20.33 -6.91 7.60
N ASN A 131 -20.39 -7.26 8.87
CA ASN A 131 -21.09 -6.46 9.86
C ASN A 131 -20.27 -5.26 10.34
N ALA A 132 -18.93 -5.33 10.28
CA ALA A 132 -18.09 -4.14 10.45
C ALA A 132 -18.38 -3.06 9.39
N ILE A 133 -18.52 -3.48 8.12
CA ILE A 133 -18.85 -2.57 7.01
C ILE A 133 -20.27 -2.01 7.17
N ILE A 134 -21.26 -2.85 7.48
CA ILE A 134 -22.65 -2.40 7.70
C ILE A 134 -22.73 -1.38 8.85
N ASN A 135 -21.98 -1.61 9.93
CA ASN A 135 -21.93 -0.71 11.08
C ASN A 135 -21.03 0.51 10.88
N LYS A 136 -20.40 0.68 9.70
CA LYS A 136 -19.46 1.76 9.40
C LYS A 136 -18.33 1.85 10.44
N ALA A 137 -17.81 0.68 10.83
CA ALA A 137 -16.75 0.58 11.82
C ALA A 137 -15.44 1.14 11.27
N ASN A 138 -14.78 1.99 12.05
CA ASN A 138 -13.41 2.44 11.80
C ASN A 138 -12.40 1.32 12.09
N SER A 139 -12.69 0.50 13.10
CA SER A 139 -11.83 -0.59 13.53
C SER A 139 -12.62 -1.64 14.31
N VAL A 140 -12.00 -2.80 14.56
CA VAL A 140 -12.61 -3.89 15.32
C VAL A 140 -11.69 -4.40 16.42
N ILE A 141 -12.28 -4.93 17.49
CA ILE A 141 -11.58 -5.76 18.48
C ILE A 141 -12.21 -7.14 18.46
N LEU A 142 -11.36 -8.16 18.44
CA LEU A 142 -11.77 -9.56 18.48
C LEU A 142 -11.68 -10.06 19.91
N CYS A 143 -12.57 -10.96 20.30
CA CYS A 143 -12.46 -11.64 21.57
C CYS A 143 -12.99 -13.07 21.48
N HIS A 144 -12.32 -13.99 22.15
CA HIS A 144 -12.91 -15.26 22.51
C HIS A 144 -12.67 -15.61 23.98
N ASN A 145 -13.54 -16.43 24.54
CA ASN A 145 -13.39 -16.93 25.89
C ASN A 145 -12.89 -18.38 25.89
N HIS A 146 -12.00 -18.71 26.81
CA HIS A 146 -11.65 -20.11 27.11
C HIS A 146 -12.40 -20.56 28.38
N PRO A 147 -13.42 -21.43 28.29
CA PRO A 147 -14.14 -21.93 29.47
C PRO A 147 -13.23 -22.74 30.41
N SER A 148 -12.12 -23.28 29.90
CA SER A 148 -11.11 -24.00 30.68
C SER A 148 -10.32 -23.10 31.64
N GLY A 149 -10.28 -21.79 31.37
CA GLY A 149 -9.51 -20.81 32.12
C GLY A 149 -8.02 -20.71 31.75
N ASP A 150 -7.50 -21.56 30.87
CA ASP A 150 -6.15 -21.39 30.31
C ASP A 150 -6.20 -20.31 29.23
N LEU A 151 -5.42 -19.24 29.38
CA LEU A 151 -5.37 -18.12 28.44
C LEU A 151 -4.28 -18.27 27.37
N THR A 152 -3.63 -19.43 27.31
CA THR A 152 -2.64 -19.72 26.28
C THR A 152 -3.33 -19.87 24.93
N PRO A 153 -2.97 -19.09 23.89
CA PRO A 153 -3.57 -19.21 22.57
C PRO A 153 -3.21 -20.55 21.93
N SER A 154 -4.18 -21.20 21.28
CA SER A 154 -3.95 -22.33 20.40
C SER A 154 -3.32 -21.89 19.07
N LYS A 155 -2.90 -22.84 18.25
CA LYS A 155 -2.38 -22.53 16.90
C LYS A 155 -3.49 -22.00 16.01
N GLU A 156 -4.70 -22.49 16.22
CA GLU A 156 -5.92 -22.08 15.54
C GLU A 156 -6.24 -20.61 15.86
N ASP A 157 -6.08 -20.20 17.12
CA ASP A 157 -6.28 -18.81 17.56
C ASP A 157 -5.27 -17.86 16.90
N ILE A 158 -4.00 -18.28 16.81
CA ILE A 158 -2.98 -17.48 16.13
C ILE A 158 -3.31 -17.35 14.64
N ASN A 159 -3.65 -18.44 13.96
CA ASN A 159 -3.94 -18.45 12.53
C ASN A 159 -5.19 -17.63 12.17
N ILE A 160 -6.27 -17.74 12.96
CA ILE A 160 -7.47 -16.92 12.75
C ILE A 160 -7.16 -15.42 12.97
N THR A 161 -6.35 -15.09 13.97
CA THR A 161 -5.94 -13.70 14.26
C THR A 161 -5.17 -13.10 13.10
N GLU A 162 -4.15 -13.79 12.61
CA GLU A 162 -3.31 -13.37 11.49
C GLU A 162 -4.17 -13.15 10.23
N ARG A 163 -5.04 -14.11 9.91
CA ARG A 163 -5.93 -14.04 8.75
C ARG A 163 -6.91 -12.86 8.84
N LEU A 164 -7.47 -12.61 10.02
CA LEU A 164 -8.38 -11.48 10.25
C LEU A 164 -7.63 -10.14 10.22
N ARG A 165 -6.40 -10.08 10.74
CA ARG A 165 -5.53 -8.89 10.64
C ARG A 165 -5.26 -8.53 9.19
N GLU A 166 -4.79 -9.50 8.39
CA GLU A 166 -4.52 -9.30 6.96
C GLU A 166 -5.77 -8.84 6.21
N THR A 167 -6.91 -9.48 6.47
CA THR A 167 -8.19 -9.10 5.84
C THR A 167 -8.61 -7.69 6.26
N GLY A 168 -8.49 -7.35 7.54
CA GLY A 168 -8.84 -6.02 8.04
C GLY A 168 -7.97 -4.92 7.44
N ASN A 169 -6.66 -5.17 7.30
CA ASN A 169 -5.73 -4.26 6.63
C ASN A 169 -6.12 -4.06 5.16
N LEU A 170 -6.50 -5.13 4.45
CA LEU A 170 -6.95 -5.05 3.06
C LEU A 170 -8.26 -4.26 2.90
N LEU A 171 -9.16 -4.33 3.88
CA LEU A 171 -10.45 -3.64 3.86
C LEU A 171 -10.40 -2.21 4.45
N GLY A 172 -9.25 -1.77 4.97
CA GLY A 172 -9.15 -0.51 5.71
C GLY A 172 -9.84 -0.51 7.08
N ILE A 173 -10.26 -1.68 7.59
CA ILE A 173 -10.89 -1.85 8.90
C ILE A 173 -9.93 -2.62 9.80
N ARG A 174 -9.10 -1.90 10.56
CA ARG A 174 -8.02 -2.52 11.33
C ARG A 174 -8.54 -3.35 12.51
N VAL A 175 -7.89 -4.48 12.74
CA VAL A 175 -8.03 -5.27 13.99
C VAL A 175 -7.10 -4.65 15.04
N LEU A 176 -7.66 -3.97 16.04
CA LEU A 176 -6.86 -3.26 17.06
C LEU A 176 -6.23 -4.21 18.08
N ASP A 177 -6.97 -5.24 18.48
CA ASP A 177 -6.50 -6.28 19.39
C ASP A 177 -7.34 -7.55 19.21
N HIS A 178 -6.81 -8.65 19.72
CA HIS A 178 -7.53 -9.88 19.93
C HIS A 178 -7.33 -10.33 21.38
N LEU A 179 -8.44 -10.51 22.10
CA LEU A 179 -8.42 -10.90 23.50
C LEU A 179 -8.86 -12.35 23.70
N ILE A 180 -8.12 -13.08 24.53
CA ILE A 180 -8.60 -14.30 25.17
C ILE A 180 -9.00 -13.95 26.59
N ILE A 181 -10.25 -14.19 26.96
CA ILE A 181 -10.77 -13.91 28.30
C ILE A 181 -11.15 -15.19 29.03
N ASN A 182 -11.06 -15.17 30.35
CA ASN A 182 -11.44 -16.30 31.18
C ASN A 182 -12.93 -16.21 31.56
N GLY A 183 -13.72 -17.26 31.34
CA GLY A 183 -15.14 -17.26 31.71
C GLY A 183 -15.43 -17.12 33.22
N ILE A 184 -14.43 -17.29 34.08
CA ILE A 184 -14.56 -17.32 35.54
C ILE A 184 -13.83 -16.14 36.22
N ASN A 185 -12.62 -15.81 35.77
CA ASN A 185 -11.79 -14.76 36.35
C ASN A 185 -11.68 -13.54 35.43
N GLN A 186 -12.47 -12.51 35.73
CA GLN A 186 -12.58 -11.30 34.88
C GLN A 186 -11.30 -10.45 34.85
N ASN A 187 -10.36 -10.67 35.77
CA ASN A 187 -9.12 -9.91 35.85
C ASN A 187 -7.98 -10.52 35.01
N GLU A 188 -8.18 -11.69 34.42
CA GLU A 188 -7.17 -12.39 33.63
C GLU A 188 -7.57 -12.40 32.16
N LEU A 189 -6.70 -11.81 31.33
CA LEU A 189 -6.86 -11.76 29.89
C LEU A 189 -5.52 -11.99 29.19
N TYR A 190 -5.57 -12.49 27.96
CA TYR A 190 -4.44 -12.50 27.04
C TYR A 190 -4.72 -11.52 25.91
N SER A 191 -3.86 -10.53 25.73
CA SER A 191 -3.92 -9.60 24.60
C SER A 191 -2.84 -9.99 23.60
N PHE A 192 -3.25 -10.31 22.37
CA PHE A 192 -2.34 -10.59 21.26
C PHE A 192 -1.46 -9.39 20.94
N LYS A 193 -1.99 -8.16 21.09
CA LYS A 193 -1.22 -6.93 20.96
C LYS A 193 -0.17 -6.76 22.06
N ALA A 194 -0.54 -6.95 23.33
CA ALA A 194 0.39 -6.82 24.45
C ALA A 194 1.55 -7.84 24.37
N LYS A 195 1.32 -8.97 23.70
CA LYS A 195 2.31 -10.02 23.47
C LYS A 195 3.09 -9.87 22.15
N GLY A 196 2.83 -8.81 21.39
CA GLY A 196 3.57 -8.46 20.18
C GLY A 196 3.23 -9.32 18.95
N VAL A 197 2.11 -10.05 18.97
CA VAL A 197 1.60 -10.81 17.82
C VAL A 197 0.85 -9.88 16.85
N LEU A 198 0.23 -8.82 17.37
CA LEU A 198 -0.31 -7.72 16.60
C LEU A 198 0.59 -6.48 16.72
N GLU A 199 0.65 -5.66 15.66
CA GLU A 199 1.48 -4.46 15.64
C GLU A 199 1.07 -3.44 16.72
N ALA A 200 2.06 -2.76 17.31
CA ALA A 200 1.84 -1.74 18.31
C ALA A 200 1.33 -0.43 17.67
N THR A 201 0.01 -0.23 17.66
CA THR A 201 -0.58 1.09 17.30
C THR A 201 -0.58 2.04 18.49
N GLU A 202 -0.06 3.26 18.33
CA GLU A 202 -0.04 4.35 19.34
C GLU A 202 -1.43 4.68 19.92
N VAL A 203 -2.50 4.42 19.15
CA VAL A 203 -3.90 4.69 19.50
C VAL A 203 -4.40 3.88 20.72
N TYR A 204 -3.69 2.81 21.11
CA TYR A 204 -4.15 1.86 22.15
C TYR A 204 -3.42 1.99 23.49
N ASN A 205 -2.39 2.84 23.58
CA ASN A 205 -1.66 3.08 24.81
C ASN A 205 -1.65 4.57 25.13
N ILE A 206 -2.78 5.11 25.61
CA ILE A 206 -2.72 6.34 26.41
C ILE A 206 -2.34 5.92 27.82
N THR A 207 -1.07 5.59 28.04
CA THR A 207 -0.53 5.53 29.40
C THR A 207 -0.60 6.91 30.00
N SER A 208 -1.55 7.10 30.92
CA SER A 208 -1.58 8.21 31.86
C SER A 208 -0.29 8.23 32.68
N SER A 209 0.75 8.89 32.16
CA SER A 209 1.89 9.34 32.93
C SER A 209 1.74 10.82 33.23
N VAL A 210 0.77 11.17 34.07
CA VAL A 210 0.91 12.33 34.94
C VAL A 210 0.97 11.77 36.35
N ARG A 211 2.21 11.49 36.79
CA ARG A 211 2.48 11.24 38.20
C ARG A 211 2.21 12.54 38.95
N ASN A 212 1.38 12.43 39.98
CA ASN A 212 1.28 13.42 41.04
C ASN A 212 2.69 13.65 41.62
N GLU A 213 3.24 14.84 41.43
CA GLU A 213 4.27 15.38 42.32
C GLU A 213 3.83 16.74 42.82
N ASP A 214 3.88 16.86 44.14
CA ASP A 214 3.42 17.97 44.95
C ASP A 214 4.12 19.28 44.59
N ALA A 215 3.34 20.34 44.39
CA ALA A 215 3.82 21.71 44.55
C ALA A 215 2.72 22.58 45.17
N ASN A 216 2.84 22.77 46.48
CA ASN A 216 2.21 23.85 47.24
C ASN A 216 2.28 25.18 46.48
N TYR A 217 1.13 25.75 46.14
CA TYR A 217 1.04 27.18 45.82
C TYR A 217 -0.10 27.82 46.61
N ASP A 218 0.30 28.73 47.49
CA ASP A 218 -0.50 29.43 48.49
C ASP A 218 -1.50 30.40 47.85
N PHE A 219 -2.73 30.34 48.31
CA PHE A 219 -3.90 31.04 47.79
C PHE A 219 -4.09 32.39 48.49
N THR A 220 -3.10 33.29 48.44
CA THR A 220 -3.26 34.63 49.01
C THR A 220 -2.61 35.75 48.18
N LYS A 221 -3.37 36.30 47.22
CA LYS A 221 -3.54 37.75 46.95
C LYS A 221 -4.26 37.98 45.62
N GLY A 222 -5.48 38.47 45.68
CA GLY A 222 -6.18 39.01 44.52
C GLY A 222 -5.70 40.42 44.18
N THR A 223 -5.71 40.78 42.89
CA THR A 223 -6.44 41.96 42.36
C THR A 223 -6.34 42.07 40.83
N LYS A 224 -7.51 42.04 40.19
CA LYS A 224 -8.01 42.79 39.01
C LYS A 224 -7.21 42.81 37.68
N ALA A 225 -7.76 42.04 36.74
CA ALA A 225 -7.96 42.25 35.30
C ALA A 225 -7.33 43.46 34.60
N GLN A 226 -6.50 43.18 33.57
CA GLN A 226 -6.62 43.80 32.24
C GLN A 226 -5.89 42.98 31.16
N SER A 227 -6.63 42.64 30.09
CA SER A 227 -6.22 42.17 28.75
C SER A 227 -4.85 41.51 28.59
N MET A 228 -4.82 40.19 28.40
CA MET A 228 -3.66 39.48 27.84
C MET A 228 -4.05 38.89 26.48
N ASP A 229 -3.37 39.36 25.45
CA ASP A 229 -3.24 38.69 24.17
C ASP A 229 -2.82 37.23 24.42
N PHE A 230 -3.68 36.27 24.03
CA PHE A 230 -3.30 34.87 24.01
C PHE A 230 -2.41 34.61 22.80
N ASN A 231 -1.12 34.93 22.95
CA ASN A 231 -0.10 34.37 22.06
C ASN A 231 0.15 32.93 22.53
N VAL A 232 -0.61 31.98 21.97
CA VAL A 232 -0.39 30.54 22.19
C VAL A 232 0.95 30.18 21.54
N PRO A 233 1.84 29.43 22.21
CA PRO A 233 3.11 29.04 21.62
C PRO A 233 2.85 28.16 20.40
N ILE A 234 3.34 28.58 19.23
CA ILE A 234 3.37 27.76 18.02
C ILE A 234 4.27 26.57 18.34
N GLN A 235 3.69 25.37 18.45
CA GLN A 235 4.46 24.13 18.37
C GLN A 235 5.05 24.06 16.96
N GLU A 236 6.38 24.07 16.83
CA GLU A 236 7.05 23.82 15.56
C GLU A 236 6.69 22.41 15.06
N HIS A 237 6.04 22.32 13.89
CA HIS A 237 5.72 21.06 13.25
C HIS A 237 6.99 20.45 12.66
N THR A 238 7.31 19.21 13.01
CA THR A 238 8.46 18.46 12.46
C THR A 238 8.19 17.89 11.07
N TYR A 239 7.04 18.19 10.46
CA TYR A 239 6.57 17.68 9.17
C TYR A 239 5.90 18.80 8.38
N PRO A 240 5.99 18.81 7.03
CA PRO A 240 5.35 19.83 6.23
C PRO A 240 3.82 19.65 6.25
N LEU A 241 3.09 20.76 6.29
CA LEU A 241 1.62 20.75 6.23
C LEU A 241 1.13 20.23 4.88
N PRO A 242 -0.03 19.56 4.84
CA PRO A 242 -0.57 18.96 3.61
C PRO A 242 -1.02 19.98 2.58
N ASP A 243 -1.24 21.21 3.01
CA ASP A 243 -1.70 22.32 2.18
C ASP A 243 -1.04 23.64 2.64
N PRO A 244 -0.35 24.35 1.74
CA PRO A 244 0.23 25.66 2.04
C PRO A 244 -0.79 26.80 2.08
N ASP A 245 -1.99 26.63 1.50
CA ASP A 245 -2.99 27.69 1.30
C ASP A 245 -3.95 27.84 2.49
N ILE A 246 -3.90 26.94 3.47
CA ILE A 246 -4.69 27.00 4.69
C ILE A 246 -3.83 26.80 5.93
N SER A 247 -4.07 27.61 6.96
CA SER A 247 -3.28 27.57 8.18
C SER A 247 -3.97 26.76 9.29
N ILE A 248 -3.18 26.31 10.27
CA ILE A 248 -3.71 25.71 11.49
C ILE A 248 -4.57 26.70 12.29
N SER A 249 -4.31 28.00 12.17
CA SER A 249 -5.16 29.01 12.81
C SER A 249 -6.58 29.00 12.22
N ASP A 250 -6.72 28.76 10.92
CA ASP A 250 -8.03 28.65 10.26
C ASP A 250 -8.76 27.40 10.75
N ARG A 251 -8.04 26.27 10.87
CA ARG A 251 -8.55 25.05 11.51
C ARG A 251 -9.02 25.26 12.94
N ASN A 252 -8.20 25.91 13.75
CA ASN A 252 -8.50 26.17 15.17
C ASN A 252 -9.73 27.09 15.33
N SER A 253 -10.00 27.97 14.36
CA SER A 253 -11.20 28.80 14.36
C SER A 253 -12.50 28.01 14.23
N TYR A 254 -12.42 26.78 13.71
CA TYR A 254 -13.54 25.82 13.62
C TYR A 254 -13.67 24.93 14.87
N GLY A 255 -12.84 25.12 15.90
CA GLY A 255 -12.91 24.36 17.16
C GLY A 255 -11.90 23.20 17.27
N TYR A 256 -11.28 22.79 16.16
CA TYR A 256 -10.30 21.70 16.13
C TYR A 256 -8.95 22.14 16.67
N LEU A 257 -8.77 22.00 17.98
CA LEU A 257 -7.52 22.33 18.66
C LEU A 257 -6.53 21.17 18.69
N ASP A 258 -7.01 19.94 18.49
CA ASP A 258 -6.16 18.76 18.46
C ASP A 258 -5.30 18.72 17.20
N ASP A 259 -4.15 18.12 17.33
CA ASP A 259 -3.11 18.16 16.33
C ASP A 259 -3.26 16.99 15.30
N GLY A 260 -4.18 16.05 15.56
CA GLY A 260 -4.49 14.90 14.72
C GLY A 260 -5.25 15.20 13.42
N MET A 261 -5.89 16.35 13.27
CA MET A 261 -6.60 16.75 12.03
C MET A 261 -5.85 17.90 11.36
N LEU A 262 -5.33 17.72 10.14
CA LEU A 262 -4.57 18.75 9.42
C LEU A 262 -5.48 19.44 8.39
N PRO A 263 -5.45 20.78 8.28
CA PRO A 263 -6.38 21.50 7.43
C PRO A 263 -6.04 21.37 5.95
N LEU A 264 -7.09 21.40 5.11
CA LEU A 264 -7.02 21.40 3.66
C LEU A 264 -7.96 22.47 3.09
N SER A 265 -7.49 23.13 2.03
CA SER A 265 -8.33 23.86 1.08
C SER A 265 -9.21 22.88 0.32
N ARG A 266 -10.22 23.39 -0.37
CA ARG A 266 -11.12 22.58 -1.21
C ARG A 266 -10.35 21.92 -2.35
N GLU A 267 -9.48 22.68 -3.01
CA GLU A 267 -8.67 22.21 -4.13
C GLU A 267 -7.78 21.06 -3.68
N ARG A 268 -7.10 21.20 -2.55
CA ARG A 268 -6.24 20.14 -2.02
C ARG A 268 -7.05 18.93 -1.53
N ALA A 269 -8.19 19.16 -0.90
CA ALA A 269 -9.11 18.12 -0.49
C ALA A 269 -9.59 17.28 -1.69
N ALA A 270 -9.95 17.94 -2.80
CA ALA A 270 -10.30 17.28 -4.04
C ALA A 270 -9.18 16.40 -4.60
N GLU A 271 -7.96 16.94 -4.66
CA GLU A 271 -6.78 16.22 -5.16
C GLU A 271 -6.48 14.97 -4.34
N LEU A 272 -6.50 15.07 -3.01
CA LEU A 272 -6.23 13.95 -2.12
C LEU A 272 -7.35 12.91 -2.19
N PHE A 273 -8.61 13.35 -2.31
CA PHE A 273 -9.75 12.45 -2.49
C PHE A 273 -9.67 11.67 -3.80
N GLU A 274 -9.23 12.30 -4.90
CA GLU A 274 -8.98 11.61 -6.18
C GLU A 274 -7.81 10.62 -6.12
N GLN A 275 -6.97 10.71 -5.10
CA GLN A 275 -5.90 9.76 -4.78
C GLN A 275 -6.34 8.69 -3.76
N ASP A 276 -7.65 8.52 -3.57
CA ASP A 276 -8.28 7.58 -2.62
C ASP A 276 -7.88 7.82 -1.15
N LEU A 277 -7.46 9.04 -0.80
CA LEU A 277 -7.20 9.41 0.59
C LEU A 277 -8.48 9.89 1.28
N THR A 278 -8.63 9.52 2.55
CA THR A 278 -9.78 9.94 3.35
C THR A 278 -9.73 11.44 3.63
N VAL A 279 -10.75 12.15 3.17
CA VAL A 279 -10.93 13.58 3.39
C VAL A 279 -12.13 13.82 4.30
N TYR A 280 -11.99 14.75 5.23
CA TYR A 280 -13.01 15.14 6.19
C TYR A 280 -13.54 16.54 5.86
N LEU A 281 -14.87 16.68 5.83
CA LEU A 281 -15.58 17.94 5.89
C LEU A 281 -15.57 18.42 7.34
N LEU A 282 -15.04 19.61 7.61
CA LEU A 282 -14.97 20.18 8.96
C LEU A 282 -16.03 21.28 9.11
N TYR A 283 -16.79 21.23 10.21
CA TYR A 283 -17.85 22.20 10.52
C TYR A 283 -17.43 23.12 11.68
N GLU A 284 -18.00 24.33 11.74
CA GLU A 284 -17.66 25.35 12.76
C GLU A 284 -18.05 24.96 14.20
N ASP A 285 -18.85 23.89 14.36
CA ASP A 285 -19.32 23.36 15.64
C ASP A 285 -18.44 22.23 16.19
N ASP A 286 -17.21 22.09 15.68
CA ASP A 286 -16.24 21.04 16.05
C ASP A 286 -16.74 19.61 15.73
N THR A 287 -17.56 19.47 14.68
CA THR A 287 -18.00 18.17 14.16
C THR A 287 -17.43 17.89 12.77
N GLU A 288 -16.97 16.67 12.52
CA GLU A 288 -16.41 16.25 11.23
C GLU A 288 -17.19 15.11 10.57
N SER A 289 -17.21 15.08 9.24
CA SER A 289 -17.76 13.97 8.45
C SER A 289 -16.85 13.61 7.28
N MET A 290 -16.71 12.33 6.96
CA MET A 290 -15.96 11.90 5.77
C MET A 290 -16.69 12.30 4.49
N ALA A 291 -15.95 12.78 3.49
CA ALA A 291 -16.43 12.86 2.13
C ALA A 291 -16.50 11.44 1.54
N PHE A 292 -17.64 11.06 0.96
CA PHE A 292 -17.83 9.77 0.30
C PHE A 292 -17.76 9.88 -1.22
N ASP A 293 -18.04 11.07 -1.76
CA ASP A 293 -17.93 11.37 -3.17
C ASP A 293 -17.44 12.81 -3.40
N ARG A 294 -17.24 13.15 -4.68
CA ARG A 294 -16.77 14.48 -5.07
C ARG A 294 -17.82 15.56 -4.84
N GLU A 295 -19.12 15.20 -4.88
CA GLU A 295 -20.22 16.14 -4.66
C GLU A 295 -20.25 16.61 -3.20
N ASP A 296 -19.91 15.75 -2.24
CA ASP A 296 -19.74 16.13 -0.83
C ASP A 296 -18.71 17.25 -0.66
N ILE A 297 -17.58 17.15 -1.36
CA ILE A 297 -16.51 18.17 -1.32
C ILE A 297 -16.95 19.46 -2.00
N ASP A 298 -17.65 19.36 -3.13
CA ASP A 298 -18.09 20.52 -3.89
C ASP A 298 -19.24 21.28 -3.18
N ASN A 299 -20.09 20.58 -2.46
CA ASN A 299 -21.24 21.17 -1.76
C ASN A 299 -20.90 21.68 -0.35
N HIS A 300 -19.78 21.26 0.24
CA HIS A 300 -19.35 21.76 1.54
C HIS A 300 -18.81 23.18 1.44
N SER A 301 -19.20 24.07 2.35
CA SER A 301 -18.77 25.47 2.38
C SER A 301 -17.67 25.75 3.39
N GLY A 302 -17.37 24.80 4.27
CA GLY A 302 -16.34 24.93 5.29
C GLY A 302 -14.94 24.57 4.78
N ILE A 303 -14.04 24.39 5.74
CA ILE A 303 -12.69 23.87 5.49
C ILE A 303 -12.70 22.35 5.53
N PHE A 304 -11.63 21.75 5.04
CA PHE A 304 -11.47 20.31 4.96
C PHE A 304 -10.31 19.85 5.84
N GLY A 305 -10.23 18.55 6.08
CA GLY A 305 -9.17 17.97 6.89
C GLY A 305 -8.73 16.60 6.38
N ILE A 306 -7.48 16.26 6.68
CA ILE A 306 -6.95 14.90 6.59
C ILE A 306 -6.38 14.52 7.95
N GLN A 307 -6.51 13.25 8.34
CA GLN A 307 -5.85 12.80 9.55
C GLN A 307 -4.33 12.89 9.38
N ARG A 308 -3.65 13.37 10.41
CA ARG A 308 -2.19 13.44 10.44
C ARG A 308 -1.57 12.07 10.16
N THR A 309 -2.13 11.00 10.70
CA THR A 309 -1.63 9.64 10.50
C THR A 309 -1.65 9.25 9.02
N ASP A 310 -2.72 9.61 8.31
CA ASP A 310 -2.88 9.30 6.89
C ASP A 310 -1.94 10.16 6.05
N TRP A 311 -1.74 11.42 6.44
CA TRP A 311 -0.75 12.31 5.82
C TRP A 311 0.69 11.81 6.00
N ILE A 312 1.06 11.39 7.21
CA ILE A 312 2.38 10.80 7.49
C ILE A 312 2.54 9.46 6.77
N ALA A 313 1.49 8.64 6.70
CA ALA A 313 1.52 7.38 5.97
C ALA A 313 1.73 7.60 4.47
N LEU A 314 1.06 8.60 3.88
CA LEU A 314 1.29 9.01 2.50
C LEU A 314 2.73 9.46 2.28
N GLN A 315 3.27 10.33 3.15
CA GLN A 315 4.67 10.76 3.05
C GLN A 315 5.66 9.60 3.18
N ASN A 316 5.40 8.66 4.08
CA ASN A 316 6.21 7.46 4.24
C ASN A 316 6.09 6.53 3.03
N TYR A 317 4.89 6.38 2.48
CA TYR A 317 4.65 5.60 1.27
C TYR A 317 5.32 6.23 0.05
N GLU A 318 5.21 7.54 -0.13
CA GLU A 318 5.92 8.29 -1.18
C GLU A 318 7.43 8.18 -1.01
N ALA A 319 7.94 8.35 0.22
CA ALA A 319 9.36 8.17 0.52
C ALA A 319 9.84 6.72 0.32
N MET A 320 8.99 5.72 0.58
CA MET A 320 9.27 4.31 0.33
C MET A 320 9.21 4.00 -1.17
N LYS A 321 8.24 4.52 -1.90
CA LYS A 321 8.09 4.40 -3.36
C LYS A 321 9.25 5.06 -4.08
N ASP A 322 9.72 6.20 -3.59
CA ASP A 322 10.91 6.87 -4.11
C ASP A 322 12.18 6.09 -3.77
N LYS A 323 12.29 5.52 -2.57
CA LYS A 323 13.41 4.62 -2.21
C LYS A 323 13.40 3.32 -3.03
N GLU A 324 12.24 2.75 -3.30
CA GLU A 324 12.06 1.52 -4.08
C GLU A 324 12.35 1.78 -5.57
N LYS A 325 11.82 2.89 -6.13
CA LYS A 325 12.19 3.36 -7.48
C LYS A 325 13.68 3.65 -7.59
N THR A 326 14.28 4.30 -6.59
CA THR A 326 15.73 4.56 -6.55
C THR A 326 16.49 3.24 -6.49
N SER A 327 16.05 2.28 -5.67
CA SER A 327 16.69 0.96 -5.54
C SER A 327 16.60 0.13 -6.82
N VAL A 328 15.47 0.15 -7.53
CA VAL A 328 15.30 -0.58 -8.82
C VAL A 328 16.15 0.07 -9.91
N TRP A 329 16.19 1.40 -9.97
CA TRP A 329 17.04 2.13 -10.92
C TRP A 329 18.54 1.85 -10.66
N GLU A 330 18.99 1.91 -9.40
CA GLU A 330 20.37 1.57 -9.01
C GLU A 330 20.73 0.13 -9.38
N LEU A 331 19.79 -0.81 -9.25
CA LEU A 331 19.98 -2.22 -9.60
C LEU A 331 20.15 -2.42 -11.12
N GLU A 332 19.38 -1.69 -11.92
CA GLU A 332 19.52 -1.70 -13.38
C GLU A 332 20.82 -1.03 -13.84
N GLN A 333 21.21 0.11 -13.26
CA GLN A 333 22.52 0.72 -13.53
C GLN A 333 23.66 -0.23 -13.18
N ARG A 334 23.58 -0.95 -12.06
CA ARG A 334 24.59 -1.96 -11.68
C ARG A 334 24.73 -3.05 -12.75
N PHE A 335 23.62 -3.52 -13.33
CA PHE A 335 23.63 -4.47 -14.44
C PHE A 335 24.22 -3.87 -15.72
N LEU A 336 23.86 -2.63 -16.04
CA LEU A 336 24.30 -1.96 -17.27
C LEU A 336 25.75 -1.50 -17.21
N GLU A 337 26.29 -1.16 -16.04
CA GLU A 337 27.64 -0.61 -15.88
C GLU A 337 28.71 -1.67 -15.54
N THR A 338 28.31 -2.84 -15.02
CA THR A 338 29.28 -3.87 -14.62
C THR A 338 30.17 -4.33 -15.79
N PRO A 339 31.50 -4.37 -15.66
CA PRO A 339 32.38 -4.81 -16.75
C PRO A 339 32.30 -6.32 -17.01
N ASN A 340 31.73 -7.08 -16.06
CA ASN A 340 31.66 -8.53 -16.12
C ASN A 340 30.45 -8.98 -16.95
N ASN A 341 30.54 -10.20 -17.49
CA ASN A 341 29.36 -10.85 -18.05
C ASN A 341 28.33 -11.07 -16.94
N SER A 342 27.10 -10.64 -17.18
CA SER A 342 26.03 -10.67 -16.20
C SER A 342 24.70 -10.96 -16.87
N PHE A 343 23.71 -11.34 -16.08
CA PHE A 343 22.33 -11.42 -16.52
C PHE A 343 21.44 -10.59 -15.61
N ALA A 344 20.27 -10.22 -16.13
CA ALA A 344 19.20 -9.61 -15.38
C ALA A 344 17.86 -10.30 -15.69
N ILE A 345 16.99 -10.35 -14.69
CA ILE A 345 15.63 -10.88 -14.80
C ILE A 345 14.68 -9.70 -14.59
N TYR A 346 13.81 -9.49 -15.57
CA TYR A 346 12.74 -8.51 -15.50
C TYR A 346 11.39 -9.21 -15.46
N GLN A 347 10.52 -8.75 -14.59
CA GLN A 347 9.15 -9.25 -14.44
C GLN A 347 8.16 -8.10 -14.63
N LEU A 348 6.96 -8.42 -15.09
CA LEU A 348 5.90 -7.42 -15.29
C LEU A 348 5.56 -6.73 -13.95
N LYS A 349 5.35 -5.42 -14.01
CA LYS A 349 4.87 -4.65 -12.87
C LYS A 349 3.52 -5.17 -12.38
N ASN A 350 3.24 -4.89 -11.11
CA ASN A 350 1.92 -5.13 -10.56
C ASN A 350 0.97 -4.00 -10.97
N GLY A 351 -0.17 -4.37 -11.54
CA GLY A 351 -1.19 -3.44 -12.00
C GLY A 351 -2.28 -4.14 -12.80
N GLU A 352 -3.50 -3.61 -12.77
CA GLU A 352 -4.63 -4.14 -13.55
C GLU A 352 -4.42 -3.90 -15.05
N GLU A 353 -3.68 -2.85 -15.42
CA GLU A 353 -3.36 -2.47 -16.79
C GLU A 353 -2.45 -3.48 -17.51
N LEU A 354 -1.68 -4.27 -16.77
CA LEU A 354 -0.79 -5.31 -17.32
C LEU A 354 -1.40 -6.71 -17.27
N ARG A 355 -2.68 -6.83 -16.91
CA ARG A 355 -3.36 -8.13 -16.81
C ARG A 355 -3.30 -8.94 -18.11
N ASP A 356 -3.45 -8.29 -19.25
CA ASP A 356 -3.45 -8.93 -20.58
C ASP A 356 -2.05 -9.33 -21.06
N TYR A 357 -0.98 -8.90 -20.37
CA TYR A 357 0.39 -9.28 -20.67
C TYR A 357 0.79 -10.58 -19.95
N ARG A 358 0.19 -10.85 -18.79
CA ARG A 358 0.62 -11.92 -17.88
C ARG A 358 0.40 -13.29 -18.50
N PHE A 359 1.48 -14.07 -18.56
CA PHE A 359 1.49 -15.44 -19.10
C PHE A 359 1.09 -15.53 -20.58
N GLU A 360 1.12 -14.42 -21.31
CA GLU A 360 0.69 -14.39 -22.70
C GLU A 360 1.86 -14.70 -23.65
N GLY A 361 1.62 -15.53 -24.67
CA GLY A 361 2.64 -15.84 -25.66
C GLY A 361 2.92 -14.64 -26.56
N LEU A 362 4.16 -14.46 -27.03
CA LEU A 362 4.56 -13.27 -27.78
C LEU A 362 3.70 -13.04 -29.03
N GLU A 363 3.36 -14.11 -29.75
CA GLU A 363 2.51 -14.05 -30.94
C GLU A 363 1.09 -13.56 -30.61
N ARG A 364 0.51 -14.04 -29.50
CA ARG A 364 -0.84 -13.62 -29.12
C ARG A 364 -0.85 -12.19 -28.59
N LEU A 365 0.18 -11.81 -27.83
CA LEU A 365 0.39 -10.44 -27.36
C LEU A 365 0.36 -9.45 -28.54
N GLN A 366 1.14 -9.75 -29.58
CA GLN A 366 1.21 -8.95 -30.81
C GLN A 366 -0.12 -8.93 -31.59
N ASN A 367 -0.82 -10.06 -31.67
CA ASN A 367 -2.12 -10.13 -32.33
C ASN A 367 -3.21 -9.32 -31.61
N SER A 368 -3.08 -9.13 -30.30
CA SER A 368 -3.93 -8.23 -29.51
C SER A 368 -3.53 -6.75 -29.63
N GLY A 369 -2.50 -6.42 -30.41
CA GLY A 369 -2.01 -5.05 -30.60
C GLY A 369 -1.12 -4.54 -29.47
N LEU A 370 -0.64 -5.43 -28.60
CA LEU A 370 0.24 -5.11 -27.48
C LEU A 370 1.70 -5.43 -27.83
N SER A 371 2.64 -4.72 -27.21
CA SER A 371 4.08 -4.89 -27.45
C SER A 371 4.85 -5.01 -26.14
N VAL A 372 5.99 -5.69 -26.18
CA VAL A 372 6.89 -5.81 -25.04
C VAL A 372 7.62 -4.48 -24.83
N ASP A 373 7.10 -3.64 -23.95
CA ASP A 373 7.66 -2.34 -23.58
C ASP A 373 8.41 -2.45 -22.25
N HIS A 374 9.61 -1.86 -22.15
CA HIS A 374 10.44 -1.87 -20.94
C HIS A 374 9.74 -1.21 -19.75
N ASP A 375 8.97 -0.15 -19.99
CA ASP A 375 8.25 0.58 -18.94
C ASP A 375 7.23 -0.28 -18.18
N ASN A 376 6.80 -1.41 -18.77
CA ASN A 376 5.88 -2.36 -18.14
C ASN A 376 6.59 -3.33 -17.18
N TYR A 377 7.92 -3.31 -17.10
CA TYR A 377 8.72 -4.28 -16.37
C TYR A 377 9.56 -3.63 -15.26
N GLU A 378 9.91 -4.44 -14.27
CA GLU A 378 10.86 -4.12 -13.21
C GLU A 378 12.00 -5.15 -13.22
N LEU A 379 13.24 -4.67 -13.05
CA LEU A 379 14.39 -5.55 -12.84
C LEU A 379 14.35 -6.07 -11.41
N ILE A 380 14.14 -7.39 -11.27
CA ILE A 380 14.01 -8.05 -9.98
C ILE A 380 15.33 -8.62 -9.48
N TYR A 381 16.21 -8.97 -10.42
CA TYR A 381 17.45 -9.65 -10.08
C TYR A 381 18.54 -9.41 -11.11
N THR A 382 19.78 -9.29 -10.66
CA THR A 382 20.95 -9.31 -11.53
C THR A 382 22.15 -9.94 -10.83
N ALA A 383 22.87 -10.79 -11.55
CA ALA A 383 24.08 -11.46 -11.07
C ALA A 383 25.09 -11.74 -12.20
N PRO A 384 26.38 -11.97 -11.88
CA PRO A 384 27.38 -12.40 -12.86
C PRO A 384 27.05 -13.76 -13.49
N ILE A 385 27.42 -13.93 -14.76
CA ILE A 385 27.40 -15.24 -15.43
C ILE A 385 28.73 -15.94 -15.16
N THR A 386 28.71 -17.02 -14.37
CA THR A 386 29.93 -17.76 -14.00
C THR A 386 30.39 -18.74 -15.09
N ASP A 387 29.46 -19.34 -15.85
CA ASP A 387 29.74 -20.43 -16.80
C ASP A 387 29.24 -20.11 -18.23
N PHE A 388 29.67 -18.97 -18.80
CA PHE A 388 29.33 -18.66 -20.19
C PHE A 388 30.16 -19.52 -21.16
N ASN A 389 29.52 -20.46 -21.86
CA ASN A 389 30.18 -21.36 -22.81
C ASN A 389 30.11 -20.90 -24.27
N GLY A 390 29.72 -19.64 -24.52
CA GLY A 390 29.51 -19.12 -25.87
C GLY A 390 28.16 -19.48 -26.50
N ASN A 391 27.35 -20.31 -25.86
CA ASN A 391 26.01 -20.68 -26.34
C ASN A 391 24.92 -20.02 -25.52
N GLN A 392 24.35 -18.96 -26.10
CA GLN A 392 23.28 -18.17 -25.51
C GLN A 392 22.05 -19.00 -25.13
N ASN A 393 21.56 -19.88 -26.01
CA ASN A 393 20.39 -20.71 -25.73
C ASN A 393 20.66 -21.67 -24.57
N HIS A 394 21.87 -22.22 -24.47
CA HIS A 394 22.27 -23.05 -23.34
C HIS A 394 22.26 -22.25 -22.03
N THR A 395 22.79 -21.03 -22.05
CA THR A 395 22.76 -20.13 -20.88
C THR A 395 21.34 -19.78 -20.47
N LEU A 396 20.46 -19.41 -21.41
CA LEU A 396 19.06 -19.09 -21.12
C LEU A 396 18.32 -20.28 -20.49
N ASN A 397 18.49 -21.50 -21.02
CA ASN A 397 17.88 -22.70 -20.44
C ASN A 397 18.41 -23.00 -19.03
N LYS A 398 19.71 -22.84 -18.80
CA LYS A 398 20.31 -23.01 -17.46
C LYS A 398 19.75 -22.00 -16.46
N LEU A 399 19.60 -20.73 -16.86
CA LEU A 399 19.01 -19.71 -16.00
C LEU A 399 17.55 -20.05 -15.70
N TYR A 400 16.76 -20.42 -16.71
CA TYR A 400 15.39 -20.85 -16.50
C TYR A 400 15.29 -22.04 -15.52
N GLU A 401 16.13 -23.05 -15.67
CA GLU A 401 16.22 -24.18 -14.76
C GLU A 401 16.63 -23.75 -13.33
N GLN A 402 17.64 -22.89 -13.21
CA GLN A 402 18.14 -22.41 -11.93
C GLN A 402 17.07 -21.66 -11.14
N PHE A 403 16.34 -20.74 -11.77
CA PHE A 403 15.36 -19.90 -11.09
C PHE A 403 14.01 -20.59 -10.86
N ASN A 404 13.74 -21.69 -11.57
CA ASN A 404 12.50 -22.46 -11.39
C ASN A 404 12.65 -23.71 -10.52
N ILE A 405 13.83 -24.35 -10.52
CA ILE A 405 14.09 -25.58 -9.74
C ILE A 405 14.88 -25.27 -8.48
N ASN A 406 16.03 -24.60 -8.62
CA ASN A 406 16.93 -24.38 -7.48
C ASN A 406 16.52 -23.16 -6.64
N HIS A 407 15.96 -22.13 -7.30
CA HIS A 407 15.46 -20.88 -6.73
C HIS A 407 16.44 -20.21 -5.74
N PRO A 408 17.33 -19.31 -6.22
CA PRO A 408 18.32 -18.67 -5.36
C PRO A 408 17.71 -18.00 -4.12
N THR A 409 18.40 -18.06 -2.98
CA THR A 409 17.88 -17.55 -1.70
C THR A 409 17.75 -16.02 -1.66
N ASP A 410 18.52 -15.33 -2.49
CA ASP A 410 18.51 -13.89 -2.70
C ASP A 410 17.55 -13.45 -3.82
N PHE A 411 16.93 -14.39 -4.53
CA PHE A 411 15.91 -14.09 -5.53
C PHE A 411 14.54 -13.87 -4.86
N ARG A 412 13.98 -12.68 -5.06
CA ARG A 412 12.70 -12.25 -4.47
C ARG A 412 11.54 -12.19 -5.48
N GLY A 413 11.82 -12.45 -6.76
CA GLY A 413 10.81 -12.54 -7.81
C GLY A 413 10.05 -13.85 -7.78
N HIS A 414 8.99 -13.93 -8.60
CA HIS A 414 8.33 -15.20 -8.85
C HIS A 414 9.20 -16.09 -9.77
N SER A 415 8.88 -17.39 -9.83
CA SER A 415 9.48 -18.29 -10.82
C SER A 415 9.35 -17.72 -12.23
N ILE A 416 10.41 -17.86 -13.03
CA ILE A 416 10.45 -17.38 -14.41
C ILE A 416 9.34 -18.08 -15.20
N SER A 417 8.50 -17.28 -15.84
CA SER A 417 7.28 -17.70 -16.52
C SER A 417 7.14 -17.03 -17.88
N VAL A 418 6.16 -17.48 -18.67
CA VAL A 418 5.80 -16.81 -19.92
C VAL A 418 5.49 -15.35 -19.60
N SER A 419 5.97 -14.42 -20.42
CA SER A 419 5.94 -12.96 -20.25
C SER A 419 7.12 -12.30 -19.55
N ASP A 420 8.00 -13.07 -18.89
CA ASP A 420 9.22 -12.51 -18.28
C ASP A 420 10.30 -12.21 -19.33
N ILE A 421 11.25 -11.35 -18.98
CA ILE A 421 12.43 -11.06 -19.80
C ILE A 421 13.72 -11.47 -19.07
N ILE A 422 14.58 -12.19 -19.78
CA ILE A 422 15.96 -12.43 -19.36
C ILE A 422 16.86 -11.56 -20.25
N ALA A 423 17.60 -10.63 -19.65
CA ALA A 423 18.64 -9.88 -20.33
C ALA A 423 20.02 -10.47 -20.06
N LEU A 424 20.83 -10.64 -21.10
CA LEU A 424 22.20 -11.09 -21.01
C LEU A 424 23.13 -9.98 -21.43
N LYS A 425 24.13 -9.67 -20.59
CA LYS A 425 25.25 -8.81 -20.92
C LYS A 425 26.49 -9.67 -21.12
N VAL A 426 26.96 -9.74 -22.36
CA VAL A 426 28.15 -10.52 -22.73
C VAL A 426 29.10 -9.63 -23.51
N ASN A 427 30.34 -9.50 -23.04
CA ASN A 427 31.36 -8.64 -23.65
C ASN A 427 30.87 -7.19 -23.87
N GLY A 428 30.10 -6.66 -22.92
CA GLY A 428 29.53 -5.31 -22.99
C GLY A 428 28.28 -5.16 -23.85
N ILE A 429 27.88 -6.20 -24.60
CA ILE A 429 26.68 -6.20 -25.44
C ILE A 429 25.50 -6.74 -24.62
N VAL A 430 24.43 -5.97 -24.53
CA VAL A 430 23.18 -6.37 -23.88
C VAL A 430 22.20 -6.90 -24.94
N SER A 431 21.60 -8.04 -24.64
CA SER A 431 20.54 -8.65 -25.46
C SER A 431 19.43 -9.17 -24.55
N SER A 432 18.17 -8.97 -24.94
CA SER A 432 17.01 -9.23 -24.09
C SER A 432 16.12 -10.30 -24.71
N TYR A 433 15.62 -11.23 -23.89
CA TYR A 433 14.90 -12.42 -24.36
C TYR A 433 13.58 -12.59 -23.63
N TYR A 434 12.48 -12.55 -24.38
CA TYR A 434 11.14 -12.87 -23.91
C TYR A 434 11.01 -14.37 -23.69
N VAL A 435 10.58 -14.74 -22.49
CA VAL A 435 10.24 -16.12 -22.14
C VAL A 435 8.88 -16.42 -22.74
N ASP A 436 8.88 -17.30 -23.76
CA ASP A 436 7.68 -17.68 -24.49
C ASP A 436 7.24 -19.09 -24.07
N SER A 437 6.06 -19.51 -24.54
CA SER A 437 5.54 -20.86 -24.30
C SER A 437 6.51 -21.96 -24.77
N PHE A 438 7.34 -21.64 -25.77
CA PHE A 438 8.39 -22.52 -26.29
C PHE A 438 9.69 -21.74 -26.50
N GLY A 439 10.57 -21.80 -25.50
CA GLY A 439 11.91 -21.21 -25.56
C GLY A 439 11.90 -19.70 -25.38
N PHE A 440 12.82 -19.03 -26.07
CA PHE A 440 13.12 -17.61 -25.85
C PHE A 440 13.09 -16.83 -27.16
N LYS A 441 12.52 -15.62 -27.14
CA LYS A 441 12.41 -14.73 -28.29
C LYS A 441 13.11 -13.40 -28.04
N GLU A 442 14.13 -13.11 -28.84
CA GLU A 442 14.91 -11.88 -28.69
C GLU A 442 14.06 -10.61 -28.91
N GLN A 443 14.21 -9.63 -28.02
CA GLN A 443 13.56 -8.32 -28.04
C GLN A 443 14.62 -7.22 -28.23
N SER A 444 14.87 -6.86 -29.50
CA SER A 444 15.94 -5.90 -29.87
C SER A 444 15.72 -4.47 -29.39
N HIS A 445 14.49 -4.13 -28.98
CA HIS A 445 14.11 -2.77 -28.56
C HIS A 445 13.82 -2.67 -27.06
N PHE A 446 13.97 -3.76 -26.30
CA PHE A 446 13.63 -3.77 -24.89
C PHE A 446 14.58 -2.90 -24.06
N LEU A 447 15.90 -3.07 -24.20
CA LEU A 447 16.87 -2.15 -23.63
C LEU A 447 17.52 -1.35 -24.75
N PRO A 448 17.76 -0.05 -24.56
CA PRO A 448 18.36 0.77 -25.60
C PRO A 448 19.78 0.27 -25.92
N ALA A 449 20.11 0.19 -27.20
CA ALA A 449 21.42 -0.25 -27.68
C ALA A 449 22.50 0.81 -27.38
N HIS A 450 23.02 0.84 -26.16
CA HIS A 450 24.18 1.64 -25.77
C HIS A 450 25.41 0.75 -25.62
N ASN A 451 26.59 1.29 -25.98
CA ASN A 451 27.86 0.66 -25.67
C ASN A 451 28.29 1.05 -24.25
N TYR A 452 27.83 0.31 -23.25
CA TYR A 452 27.99 0.65 -21.84
C TYR A 452 29.44 0.62 -21.33
N LEU A 453 30.40 0.16 -22.15
CA LEU A 453 31.83 0.21 -21.85
C LEU A 453 32.44 1.61 -22.05
N GLU A 454 31.87 2.45 -22.92
CA GLU A 454 32.41 3.78 -23.22
C GLU A 454 32.14 4.78 -22.08
N THR A 455 31.06 4.58 -21.31
CA THR A 455 30.66 5.45 -20.20
C THR A 455 31.51 5.21 -18.94
N ALA A 456 31.91 3.96 -18.68
CA ALA A 456 32.78 3.60 -17.56
C ALA A 456 34.20 4.17 -17.75
N GLU A 457 34.73 4.20 -18.98
CA GLU A 457 36.02 4.86 -19.26
C GLU A 457 35.91 6.39 -19.09
N LYS A 458 34.82 7.02 -19.55
CA LYS A 458 34.58 8.46 -19.36
C LYS A 458 34.37 8.88 -17.90
N SER A 459 33.73 8.05 -17.08
CA SER A 459 33.52 8.35 -15.65
C SER A 459 34.81 8.17 -14.83
N VAL A 460 35.68 7.23 -15.21
CA VAL A 460 37.02 7.09 -14.63
C VAL A 460 37.91 8.28 -15.01
N GLU A 461 37.85 8.76 -16.26
CA GLU A 461 38.58 9.97 -16.69
C GLU A 461 38.10 11.25 -16.00
N GLN A 462 36.79 11.40 -15.75
CA GLN A 462 36.26 12.55 -15.02
C GLN A 462 36.63 12.55 -13.53
N ASN A 463 36.67 11.38 -12.88
CA ASN A 463 37.10 11.26 -11.49
C ASN A 463 38.61 11.51 -11.30
N TYR A 464 39.45 11.20 -12.29
CA TYR A 464 40.87 11.54 -12.25
C TYR A 464 41.11 13.05 -12.27
N ASN A 465 40.28 13.80 -13.00
CA ASN A 465 40.38 15.27 -13.10
C ASN A 465 39.82 16.02 -11.86
N GLN A 466 39.18 15.34 -10.91
CA GLN A 466 38.65 15.95 -9.69
C GLN A 466 39.52 15.71 -8.44
N LEU A 467 40.55 14.87 -8.53
CA LEU A 467 41.44 14.56 -7.40
C LEU A 467 42.65 15.52 -7.29
N ASP A 468 43.02 16.22 -8.37
CA ASP A 468 44.05 17.26 -8.32
C ASP A 468 43.40 18.64 -8.13
N GLY A 469 43.25 19.04 -6.86
CA GLY A 469 42.73 20.33 -6.40
C GLY A 469 43.61 21.53 -6.76
N ILE A 470 43.83 21.76 -8.06
CA ILE A 470 44.40 23.01 -8.59
C ILE A 470 43.34 23.67 -9.48
N ILE A 471 42.87 24.82 -9.00
CA ILE A 471 41.95 25.73 -9.68
C ILE A 471 42.57 26.13 -11.02
N ASN A 472 42.11 25.53 -12.13
CA ASN A 472 42.63 25.87 -13.45
C ASN A 472 41.76 26.95 -14.09
N ASN A 473 42.18 28.21 -13.92
CA ASN A 473 41.77 29.33 -14.76
C ASN A 473 42.12 28.98 -16.23
N LYS A 474 41.12 28.75 -17.08
CA LYS A 474 41.35 28.65 -18.53
C LYS A 474 41.70 30.05 -19.07
N PRO A 475 42.81 30.22 -19.82
CA PRO A 475 43.10 31.48 -20.49
C PRO A 475 42.12 31.68 -21.66
N THR A 476 41.81 32.94 -21.95
CA THR A 476 40.88 33.30 -23.04
C THR A 476 41.60 33.17 -24.39
N VAL A 477 40.86 32.87 -25.46
CA VAL A 477 41.37 32.64 -26.84
C VAL A 477 42.33 33.73 -27.34
N THR A 478 42.21 34.95 -26.82
CA THR A 478 43.07 36.10 -27.10
C THR A 478 44.51 35.99 -26.57
N GLU A 479 44.78 35.19 -25.53
CA GLU A 479 46.13 34.96 -24.98
C GLU A 479 46.87 33.83 -25.71
N LEU A 480 46.13 32.89 -26.31
CA LEU A 480 46.68 31.81 -27.15
C LEU A 480 47.17 32.31 -28.51
N GLU A 481 46.63 33.41 -29.04
CA GLU A 481 47.09 33.98 -30.32
C GLU A 481 48.40 34.79 -30.20
N GLN A 482 48.75 35.26 -29.00
CA GLN A 482 50.01 35.98 -28.77
C GLN A 482 51.21 35.05 -28.53
N SER A 483 50.98 33.81 -28.06
CA SER A 483 52.04 32.81 -27.85
C SER A 483 52.44 32.07 -29.13
N ILE A 484 51.59 32.05 -30.17
CA ILE A 484 51.87 31.37 -31.46
C ILE A 484 52.87 32.14 -32.35
N LYS A 485 53.18 33.41 -32.06
CA LYS A 485 54.16 34.20 -32.84
C LYS A 485 55.62 34.04 -32.41
N GLY A 486 55.89 33.31 -31.35
CA GLY A 486 57.19 33.34 -30.70
C GLY A 486 57.77 31.99 -30.34
N GLU A 487 57.79 30.99 -31.24
CA GLU A 487 58.86 30.00 -31.27
C GLU A 487 58.81 29.13 -32.52
N ARG A 488 59.97 29.01 -33.18
CA ARG A 488 60.17 28.35 -34.47
C ARG A 488 61.34 27.38 -34.29
N LYS A 489 61.21 26.20 -34.93
CA LYS A 489 62.22 25.12 -35.15
C LYS A 489 62.13 24.02 -34.05
N GLU A 490 61.92 22.73 -34.32
CA GLU A 490 62.48 21.87 -35.38
C GLU A 490 61.58 20.66 -35.81
N LYS A 491 61.77 20.29 -37.10
CA LYS A 491 61.43 19.11 -37.94
C LYS A 491 60.70 17.88 -37.30
N LYS A 492 59.47 17.55 -37.79
CA LYS A 492 59.06 16.49 -38.77
C LYS A 492 59.39 15.03 -38.34
N THR A 493 58.50 14.03 -38.42
CA THR A 493 57.74 13.59 -39.61
C THR A 493 56.56 12.64 -39.25
N SER A 494 55.52 12.66 -40.09
CA SER A 494 54.19 12.03 -39.93
C SER A 494 54.15 10.55 -40.32
N VAL A 495 53.34 9.76 -39.59
CA VAL A 495 53.08 8.32 -39.73
C VAL A 495 52.39 7.92 -41.05
N VAL A 496 52.02 8.89 -41.88
CA VAL A 496 51.33 8.67 -43.17
C VAL A 496 52.26 8.11 -44.28
N GLU A 497 53.57 7.98 -44.03
CA GLU A 497 54.52 7.36 -44.97
C GLU A 497 54.71 5.84 -44.79
N LYS A 498 54.11 5.20 -43.78
CA LYS A 498 54.26 3.75 -43.52
C LYS A 498 53.19 2.85 -44.18
N LEU A 499 52.30 3.40 -45.02
CA LEU A 499 51.19 2.66 -45.64
C LEU A 499 51.26 2.54 -47.18
N LYS A 500 52.45 2.65 -47.79
CA LYS A 500 52.62 2.36 -49.22
C LYS A 500 53.90 1.60 -49.52
N THR A 501 53.86 0.28 -49.39
CA THR A 501 54.58 -0.68 -50.27
C THR A 501 54.12 -2.12 -49.96
N LYS A 502 53.32 -2.71 -50.86
CA LYS A 502 53.18 -4.18 -50.98
C LYS A 502 54.34 -4.72 -51.81
N PRO A 503 54.64 -6.02 -51.69
CA PRO A 503 54.75 -6.83 -52.89
C PRO A 503 53.75 -8.00 -52.93
N PHE A 504 53.53 -8.44 -54.16
CA PHE A 504 52.58 -9.40 -54.69
C PHE A 504 53.19 -10.81 -54.64
N ILE A 505 52.39 -11.85 -54.31
CA ILE A 505 52.74 -13.26 -54.54
C ILE A 505 51.55 -13.95 -55.21
N GLU A 506 51.86 -14.65 -56.30
CA GLU A 506 50.96 -15.28 -57.28
C GLU A 506 50.29 -16.58 -56.80
N LYS A 507 49.16 -16.88 -57.48
CA LYS A 507 48.38 -18.12 -57.42
C LYS A 507 49.14 -19.29 -58.02
N ASP A 508 48.93 -20.49 -57.48
CA ASP A 508 49.08 -21.72 -58.25
C ASP A 508 47.86 -22.64 -58.13
N LYS A 509 47.51 -23.25 -59.27
CA LYS A 509 46.35 -24.12 -59.48
C LYS A 509 46.77 -25.58 -59.29
N GLN A 510 45.90 -26.42 -58.71
CA GLN A 510 45.81 -27.82 -59.16
C GLN A 510 44.41 -28.42 -58.97
N LYS A 511 43.95 -29.05 -60.06
CA LYS A 511 42.68 -29.77 -60.26
C LYS A 511 42.75 -31.19 -59.66
N ARG A 512 41.62 -31.74 -59.21
CA ARG A 512 41.01 -33.00 -59.73
C ARG A 512 39.60 -33.21 -59.15
N ILE A 513 38.76 -33.84 -59.97
CA ILE A 513 37.30 -34.07 -59.86
C ILE A 513 37.09 -35.61 -59.60
N PRO A 514 35.86 -36.18 -59.63
CA PRO A 514 34.91 -36.49 -58.53
C PRO A 514 34.73 -37.99 -58.24
N GLN A 515 33.94 -38.36 -57.21
CA GLN A 515 33.18 -39.61 -57.21
C GLN A 515 31.70 -39.37 -56.89
N ILE A 516 30.88 -39.97 -57.74
CA ILE A 516 29.41 -40.07 -57.75
C ILE A 516 29.02 -41.38 -57.06
N GLY A 517 27.85 -41.43 -56.41
CA GLY A 517 27.11 -42.66 -56.12
C GLY A 517 26.23 -42.57 -54.87
N THR A 518 24.97 -42.14 -55.01
CA THR A 518 23.73 -42.97 -54.91
C THR A 518 23.29 -43.29 -53.46
N GLU A 519 22.21 -42.66 -52.97
CA GLU A 519 20.81 -43.18 -52.92
C GLU A 519 20.58 -43.92 -51.57
N LYS A 520 19.63 -43.57 -50.70
CA LYS A 520 18.17 -43.68 -50.87
C LYS A 520 17.39 -42.98 -49.76
N GLU A 521 16.19 -42.57 -50.15
CA GLU A 521 14.97 -42.34 -49.37
C GLU A 521 14.79 -43.28 -48.16
N ARG A 522 14.41 -42.71 -47.01
CA ARG A 522 13.06 -42.81 -46.42
C ARG A 522 12.92 -41.93 -45.19
#